data_AF-A0A951P7U2-F1
#
_entry.id   AF-A0A951P7U2-F1
#
_cell.length_a   1.000
_cell.length_b   1.000
_cell.length_c   1.000
_cell.angle_alpha   90.00
_cell.angle_beta   90.00
_cell.angle_gamma   90.00
#
_symmetry.space_group_name_H-M   'P 1'
#
loop_
_entity.id
_entity.type
_entity.pdbx_description
1 polymer ?
#
loop_
_entity_poly.entity_id
_entity_poly.type
_entity_poly.pdbx_seq_one_letter_code
_entity_poly.pdbx_strand_id
1 'polypeptide(L)'
;MSSQTTRQRLIQAALELFVAQGVSSTTTRQIAAAAEVNEVTLFRQFGNKYGLLLAVIQESTPFTHLGEALSQRLTSASHFDQALMAYASLYLRSLEQVPELIRSLIGEANQFPPENREALGARLTEATQVLTRYLAQVIEQTALSPMLPPEKLASLLNGLLLGYAAIEFTSEFHQLWQDREDFLQGLVQLFLSAVVAPASSIAPAETAEIPEIHEIHDLPAPLVQEILQRARKASPQDSALAYLLFATGLSPNELASLQRSQQISSSQQHLLQVVSSSGSRQVAVNQWIAGSRYGSYLNNPLTKWLKSRKDRHPALFIDENGQPVTAEAIAQRWQDWTADLLTPDSQPPALAQAAQTWAVEMLMRGMSLENLSILTGQDLAKLQPYARRAREKLAIEQAMQLDRRSPKASERG
;
A
#
# COMPACT_ATOMS: atom_id res chain seq x y z
N MET A 1 -21.96 -46.62 -24.95
CA MET A 1 -21.87 -45.68 -23.83
C MET A 1 -20.86 -46.27 -22.85
N SER A 2 -19.70 -45.63 -22.70
CA SER A 2 -18.69 -46.09 -21.72
C SER A 2 -19.28 -45.96 -20.31
N SER A 3 -19.29 -47.03 -19.51
CA SER A 3 -19.77 -46.96 -18.13
C SER A 3 -18.83 -46.08 -17.32
N GLN A 4 -19.35 -45.05 -16.65
CA GLN A 4 -18.56 -44.16 -15.81
C GLN A 4 -17.83 -44.97 -14.73
N THR A 5 -16.51 -44.82 -14.64
CA THR A 5 -15.71 -45.55 -13.65
C THR A 5 -16.10 -45.11 -12.24
N THR A 6 -15.91 -45.97 -11.23
CA THR A 6 -16.11 -45.60 -9.82
C THR A 6 -15.35 -44.33 -9.42
N ARG A 7 -14.15 -44.15 -9.98
CA ARG A 7 -13.33 -42.96 -9.75
C ARG A 7 -14.03 -41.69 -10.26
N GLN A 8 -14.56 -41.74 -11.48
CA GLN A 8 -15.31 -40.63 -12.09
C GLN A 8 -16.62 -40.33 -11.35
N ARG A 9 -17.34 -41.36 -10.87
CA ARG A 9 -18.55 -41.16 -10.05
C ARG A 9 -18.23 -40.42 -8.74
N LEU A 10 -17.14 -40.80 -8.07
CA LEU A 10 -16.68 -40.14 -6.84
C LEU A 10 -16.25 -38.69 -7.09
N ILE A 11 -15.54 -38.41 -8.19
CA ILE A 11 -15.19 -37.04 -8.59
C ILE A 11 -16.44 -36.21 -8.85
N GLN A 12 -17.40 -36.75 -9.61
CA GLN A 12 -18.62 -36.03 -9.95
C GLN A 12 -19.46 -35.69 -8.71
N ALA A 13 -19.70 -36.68 -7.85
CA ALA A 13 -20.43 -36.48 -6.61
C ALA A 13 -19.73 -35.49 -5.66
N ALA A 14 -18.40 -35.55 -5.58
CA ALA A 14 -17.63 -34.61 -4.77
C ALA A 14 -17.71 -33.18 -5.33
N LEU A 15 -17.58 -33.00 -6.64
CA LEU A 15 -17.74 -31.70 -7.28
C LEU A 15 -19.10 -31.08 -6.98
N GLU A 16 -20.18 -31.83 -7.18
CA GLU A 16 -21.55 -31.36 -6.93
C GLU A 16 -21.74 -30.89 -5.48
N LEU A 17 -21.30 -31.70 -4.52
CA LEU A 17 -21.40 -31.36 -3.10
C LEU A 17 -20.49 -30.18 -2.72
N PHE A 18 -19.27 -30.14 -3.22
CA PHE A 18 -18.34 -29.04 -2.93
C PHE A 18 -18.84 -27.70 -3.49
N VAL A 19 -19.45 -27.70 -4.67
CA VAL A 19 -20.05 -26.48 -5.25
C VAL A 19 -21.29 -26.05 -4.46
N ALA A 20 -22.11 -27.00 -4.00
CA ALA A 20 -23.36 -26.69 -3.29
C ALA A 20 -23.15 -26.17 -1.86
N GLN A 21 -22.16 -26.67 -1.13
CA GLN A 21 -22.03 -26.41 0.32
C GLN A 21 -20.58 -26.25 0.82
N GLY A 22 -19.61 -26.21 -0.09
CA GLY A 22 -18.18 -26.09 0.26
C GLY A 22 -17.52 -27.41 0.66
N VAL A 23 -16.19 -27.38 0.78
CA VAL A 23 -15.37 -28.57 1.09
C VAL A 23 -15.60 -29.02 2.52
N SER A 24 -15.63 -28.10 3.47
CA SER A 24 -15.66 -28.45 4.90
C SER A 24 -16.99 -29.00 5.36
N SER A 25 -18.10 -28.45 4.89
CA SER A 25 -19.45 -28.94 5.16
C SER A 25 -19.76 -30.29 4.49
N THR A 26 -18.88 -30.75 3.58
CA THR A 26 -19.03 -32.01 2.87
C THR A 26 -18.27 -33.15 3.55
N THR A 27 -18.97 -34.23 3.86
CA THR A 27 -18.40 -35.44 4.48
C THR A 27 -18.10 -36.51 3.43
N THR A 28 -17.10 -37.37 3.70
CA THR A 28 -16.77 -38.53 2.85
C THR A 28 -17.94 -39.51 2.70
N ARG A 29 -18.79 -39.62 3.73
CA ARG A 29 -20.03 -40.41 3.69
C ARG A 29 -21.05 -39.88 2.69
N GLN A 30 -21.29 -38.56 2.69
CA GLN A 30 -22.21 -37.94 1.73
C GLN A 30 -21.73 -38.17 0.29
N ILE A 31 -20.42 -37.99 0.05
CA ILE A 31 -19.83 -38.21 -1.27
C ILE A 31 -19.98 -39.68 -1.70
N ALA A 32 -19.63 -40.63 -0.83
CA ALA A 32 -19.72 -42.05 -1.14
C ALA A 32 -21.17 -42.50 -1.42
N ALA A 33 -22.11 -41.98 -0.64
CA ALA A 33 -23.54 -42.22 -0.84
C ALA A 33 -24.03 -41.66 -2.19
N ALA A 34 -23.70 -40.40 -2.50
CA ALA A 34 -24.06 -39.77 -3.77
C ALA A 34 -23.41 -40.46 -4.98
N ALA A 35 -22.20 -41.00 -4.81
CA ALA A 35 -21.51 -41.78 -5.84
C ALA A 35 -21.95 -43.25 -5.91
N GLU A 36 -22.88 -43.69 -5.05
CA GLU A 36 -23.35 -45.08 -4.94
C GLU A 36 -22.21 -46.10 -4.75
N VAL A 37 -21.33 -45.84 -3.78
CA VAL A 37 -20.22 -46.72 -3.40
C VAL A 37 -20.01 -46.78 -1.90
N ASN A 38 -19.29 -47.81 -1.43
CA ASN A 38 -18.85 -47.86 -0.04
C ASN A 38 -17.76 -46.81 0.22
N GLU A 39 -17.84 -46.09 1.34
CA GLU A 39 -16.89 -45.07 1.80
C GLU A 39 -15.43 -45.56 1.79
N VAL A 40 -15.17 -46.84 2.09
CA VAL A 40 -13.84 -47.44 2.01
C VAL A 40 -13.23 -47.34 0.60
N THR A 41 -14.07 -47.34 -0.44
CA THR A 41 -13.63 -47.19 -1.84
C THR A 41 -13.04 -45.81 -2.10
N LEU A 42 -13.61 -44.76 -1.49
CA LEU A 42 -13.09 -43.39 -1.56
C LEU A 42 -11.69 -43.34 -0.93
N PHE A 43 -11.54 -43.86 0.28
CA PHE A 43 -10.24 -43.88 0.97
C PHE A 43 -9.19 -44.66 0.19
N ARG A 44 -9.56 -45.80 -0.43
CA ARG A 44 -8.62 -46.58 -1.26
C ARG A 44 -8.17 -45.83 -2.51
N GLN A 45 -9.04 -45.03 -3.13
CA GLN A 45 -8.71 -44.33 -4.37
C GLN A 45 -8.02 -42.98 -4.16
N PHE A 46 -8.36 -42.28 -3.06
CA PHE A 46 -7.99 -40.88 -2.87
C PHE A 46 -7.26 -40.60 -1.56
N GLY A 47 -7.17 -41.59 -0.66
CA GLY A 47 -6.56 -41.45 0.66
C GLY A 47 -7.43 -40.69 1.66
N ASN A 48 -7.88 -39.48 1.32
CA ASN A 48 -8.73 -38.64 2.16
C ASN A 48 -9.61 -37.69 1.32
N LYS A 49 -10.49 -36.91 1.98
CA LYS A 49 -11.37 -35.91 1.33
C LYS A 49 -10.59 -34.88 0.49
N TYR A 50 -9.41 -34.47 0.96
CA TYR A 50 -8.58 -33.47 0.30
C TYR A 50 -7.81 -34.02 -0.91
N GLY A 51 -7.46 -35.32 -0.89
CA GLY A 51 -6.96 -36.03 -2.07
C GLY A 51 -8.03 -36.14 -3.16
N LEU A 52 -9.29 -36.33 -2.76
CA LEU A 52 -10.42 -36.28 -3.69
C LEU A 52 -10.67 -34.86 -4.22
N LEU A 53 -10.58 -33.83 -3.38
CA LEU A 53 -10.63 -32.43 -3.83
C LEU A 53 -9.56 -32.12 -4.90
N LEU A 54 -8.33 -32.57 -4.70
CA LEU A 54 -7.28 -32.40 -5.70
C LEU A 54 -7.64 -33.08 -7.03
N ALA A 55 -8.18 -34.29 -6.97
CA ALA A 55 -8.67 -35.00 -8.16
C ALA A 55 -9.86 -34.29 -8.82
N VAL A 56 -10.76 -33.67 -8.06
CA VAL A 56 -11.85 -32.85 -8.61
C VAL A 56 -11.29 -31.68 -9.42
N ILE A 57 -10.31 -30.96 -8.88
CA ILE A 57 -9.67 -29.83 -9.56
C ILE A 57 -8.93 -30.28 -10.84
N GLN A 58 -8.31 -31.46 -10.81
CA GLN A 58 -7.49 -31.98 -11.92
C GLN A 58 -8.32 -32.64 -13.05
N GLU A 59 -9.34 -33.41 -12.69
CA GLU A 59 -9.96 -34.38 -13.60
C GLU A 59 -11.42 -34.07 -13.92
N SER A 60 -12.05 -33.12 -13.22
CA SER A 60 -13.44 -32.80 -13.52
C SER A 60 -13.55 -31.95 -14.79
N THR A 61 -14.53 -32.33 -15.61
CA THR A 61 -14.81 -31.74 -16.91
C THR A 61 -14.94 -30.21 -16.87
N PRO A 62 -15.57 -29.57 -15.86
CA PRO A 62 -15.65 -28.11 -15.80
C PRO A 62 -14.29 -27.42 -15.69
N PHE A 63 -13.36 -27.94 -14.89
CA PHE A 63 -12.03 -27.31 -14.73
C PHE A 63 -11.12 -27.59 -15.94
N THR A 64 -11.20 -28.79 -16.53
CA THR A 64 -10.45 -29.08 -17.76
C THR A 64 -10.92 -28.20 -18.93
N HIS A 65 -12.23 -28.10 -19.16
CA HIS A 65 -12.77 -27.22 -20.21
C HIS A 65 -12.53 -25.74 -19.93
N LEU A 66 -12.46 -25.32 -18.67
CA LEU A 66 -12.10 -23.96 -18.33
C LEU A 66 -10.69 -23.62 -18.83
N GLY A 67 -9.71 -24.48 -18.59
CA GLY A 67 -8.35 -24.30 -19.08
C GLY A 67 -8.28 -24.17 -20.61
N GLU A 68 -9.02 -25.03 -21.32
CA GLU A 68 -9.13 -24.98 -22.78
C GLU A 68 -9.82 -23.70 -23.28
N ALA A 69 -10.93 -23.31 -22.67
CA ALA A 69 -11.69 -22.12 -23.04
C ALA A 69 -10.90 -20.84 -22.79
N LEU A 70 -10.18 -20.75 -21.67
CA LEU A 70 -9.26 -19.64 -21.38
C LEU A 70 -8.14 -19.56 -22.42
N SER A 71 -7.54 -20.70 -22.79
CA SER A 71 -6.53 -20.78 -23.85
C SER A 71 -7.08 -20.28 -25.20
N GLN A 72 -8.29 -20.70 -25.58
CA GLN A 72 -8.95 -20.26 -26.81
C GLN A 72 -9.22 -18.76 -26.83
N ARG A 73 -9.61 -18.15 -25.69
CA ARG A 73 -9.83 -16.70 -25.63
C ARG A 73 -8.55 -15.91 -25.88
N LEU A 74 -7.42 -16.38 -25.37
CA LEU A 74 -6.12 -15.74 -25.59
C LEU A 74 -5.68 -15.82 -27.06
N THR A 75 -5.92 -16.95 -27.73
CA THR A 75 -5.48 -17.16 -29.12
C THR A 75 -6.42 -16.61 -30.19
N SER A 76 -7.70 -16.36 -29.85
CA SER A 76 -8.70 -15.88 -30.82
C SER A 76 -8.71 -14.36 -31.02
N ALA A 77 -8.20 -13.59 -30.06
CA ALA A 77 -8.22 -12.13 -30.12
C ALA A 77 -7.04 -11.58 -30.92
N SER A 78 -7.31 -10.59 -31.78
CA SER A 78 -6.29 -9.95 -32.62
C SER A 78 -5.44 -8.93 -31.86
N HIS A 79 -5.99 -8.36 -30.79
CA HIS A 79 -5.32 -7.39 -29.94
C HIS A 79 -5.18 -7.90 -28.50
N PHE A 80 -4.04 -7.57 -27.89
CA PHE A 80 -3.64 -8.06 -26.58
C PHE A 80 -4.58 -7.60 -25.45
N ASP A 81 -5.06 -6.36 -25.51
CA ASP A 81 -6.05 -5.79 -24.58
C ASP A 81 -7.36 -6.60 -24.59
N GLN A 82 -7.87 -6.90 -25.78
CA GLN A 82 -9.08 -7.69 -25.97
C GLN A 82 -8.90 -9.13 -25.49
N ALA A 83 -7.73 -9.71 -25.73
CA ALA A 83 -7.38 -11.05 -25.24
C ALA A 83 -7.39 -11.12 -23.72
N LEU A 84 -6.74 -10.15 -23.05
CA LEU A 84 -6.72 -10.05 -21.59
C LEU A 84 -8.10 -9.80 -21.02
N MET A 85 -8.88 -8.89 -21.59
CA MET A 85 -10.25 -8.61 -21.16
C MET A 85 -11.14 -9.85 -21.26
N ALA A 86 -11.05 -10.59 -22.38
CA ALA A 86 -11.81 -11.80 -22.61
C ALA A 86 -11.39 -12.94 -21.65
N TYR A 87 -10.09 -13.10 -21.41
CA TYR A 87 -9.55 -14.05 -20.45
C TYR A 87 -10.04 -13.74 -19.03
N ALA A 88 -9.83 -12.51 -18.54
CA ALA A 88 -10.20 -12.08 -17.21
C ALA A 88 -11.71 -12.19 -16.97
N SER A 89 -12.51 -11.81 -17.96
CA SER A 89 -13.97 -11.96 -17.92
C SER A 89 -14.41 -13.41 -17.80
N LEU A 90 -13.80 -14.32 -18.58
CA LEU A 90 -14.11 -15.75 -18.51
C LEU A 90 -13.65 -16.36 -17.18
N TYR A 91 -12.48 -15.97 -16.70
CA TYR A 91 -11.93 -16.43 -15.43
C TYR A 91 -12.86 -16.07 -14.26
N LEU A 92 -13.26 -14.80 -14.12
CA LEU A 92 -14.20 -14.37 -13.08
C LEU A 92 -15.56 -15.07 -13.20
N ARG A 93 -16.12 -15.16 -14.42
CA ARG A 93 -17.39 -15.90 -14.63
C ARG A 93 -17.33 -17.34 -14.14
N SER A 94 -16.15 -17.95 -14.23
CA SER A 94 -15.98 -19.34 -13.84
C SER A 94 -15.85 -19.50 -12.34
N LEU A 95 -15.19 -18.55 -11.65
CA LEU A 95 -15.18 -18.50 -10.20
C LEU A 95 -16.60 -18.24 -9.65
N GLU A 96 -17.38 -17.38 -10.30
CA GLU A 96 -18.76 -17.06 -9.96
C GLU A 96 -19.70 -18.28 -10.01
N GLN A 97 -19.35 -19.35 -10.75
CA GLN A 97 -20.14 -20.60 -10.76
C GLN A 97 -19.89 -21.48 -9.54
N VAL A 98 -18.82 -21.24 -8.78
CA VAL A 98 -18.39 -22.12 -7.68
C VAL A 98 -18.00 -21.34 -6.40
N PRO A 99 -18.80 -20.35 -5.95
CA PRO A 99 -18.40 -19.43 -4.89
C PRO A 99 -18.14 -20.13 -3.55
N GLU A 100 -18.96 -21.12 -3.17
CA GLU A 100 -18.77 -21.85 -1.90
C GLU A 100 -17.49 -22.69 -1.88
N LEU A 101 -17.13 -23.27 -3.02
CA LEU A 101 -15.87 -23.99 -3.18
C LEU A 101 -14.68 -23.03 -3.01
N ILE A 102 -14.73 -21.85 -3.64
CA ILE A 102 -13.67 -20.84 -3.51
C ILE A 102 -13.55 -20.33 -2.06
N ARG A 103 -14.67 -20.00 -1.41
CA ARG A 103 -14.67 -19.57 0.00
C ARG A 103 -14.04 -20.62 0.91
N SER A 104 -14.41 -21.88 0.75
CA SER A 104 -13.88 -22.98 1.56
C SER A 104 -12.39 -23.22 1.28
N LEU A 105 -11.95 -23.17 0.02
CA LEU A 105 -10.52 -23.30 -0.34
C LEU A 105 -9.65 -22.20 0.27
N ILE A 106 -10.12 -20.96 0.29
CA ILE A 106 -9.37 -19.80 0.80
C ILE A 106 -9.45 -19.73 2.32
N GLY A 107 -10.67 -19.75 2.88
CA GLY A 107 -10.92 -19.52 4.30
C GLY A 107 -10.45 -20.65 5.20
N GLU A 108 -10.31 -21.86 4.65
CA GLU A 108 -10.08 -23.07 5.44
C GLU A 108 -8.81 -23.81 5.05
N ALA A 109 -7.94 -23.17 4.25
CA ALA A 109 -6.68 -23.76 3.81
C ALA A 109 -5.86 -24.36 4.96
N ASN A 110 -5.86 -23.75 6.15
CA ASN A 110 -5.15 -24.25 7.33
C ASN A 110 -5.66 -25.60 7.88
N GLN A 111 -6.86 -26.04 7.50
CA GLN A 111 -7.42 -27.35 7.87
C GLN A 111 -6.93 -28.48 6.95
N PHE A 112 -6.29 -28.14 5.82
CA PHE A 112 -5.82 -29.12 4.86
C PHE A 112 -4.45 -29.67 5.29
N PRO A 113 -4.21 -31.00 5.16
CA PRO A 113 -2.90 -31.58 5.39
C PRO A 113 -1.82 -30.86 4.56
N PRO A 114 -0.59 -30.67 5.10
CA PRO A 114 0.50 -29.98 4.40
C PRO A 114 0.73 -30.49 2.97
N GLU A 115 0.72 -31.80 2.76
CA GLU A 115 0.96 -32.43 1.47
C GLU A 115 -0.15 -32.08 0.45
N ASN A 116 -1.39 -31.97 0.92
CA ASN A 116 -2.52 -31.55 0.09
C ASN A 116 -2.45 -30.06 -0.26
N ARG A 117 -1.97 -29.20 0.65
CA ARG A 117 -1.74 -27.77 0.37
C ARG A 117 -0.64 -27.57 -0.66
N GLU A 118 0.47 -28.30 -0.54
CA GLU A 118 1.56 -28.26 -1.51
C GLU A 118 1.09 -28.73 -2.89
N ALA A 119 0.35 -29.85 -2.95
CA ALA A 119 -0.20 -30.35 -4.20
C ALA A 119 -1.19 -29.38 -4.84
N LEU A 120 -2.04 -28.72 -4.04
CA LEU A 120 -2.94 -27.67 -4.52
C LEU A 120 -2.15 -26.48 -5.10
N GLY A 121 -1.12 -26.00 -4.39
CA GLY A 121 -0.24 -24.94 -4.88
C GLY A 121 0.43 -25.31 -6.21
N ALA A 122 0.96 -26.52 -6.33
CA ALA A 122 1.56 -27.02 -7.57
C ALA A 122 0.57 -27.10 -8.74
N ARG A 123 -0.73 -27.29 -8.47
CA ARG A 123 -1.78 -27.26 -9.50
C ARG A 123 -2.19 -25.85 -9.90
N LEU A 124 -2.28 -24.93 -8.95
CA LEU A 124 -2.49 -23.51 -9.27
C LEU A 124 -1.35 -22.96 -10.14
N THR A 125 -0.11 -23.33 -9.85
CA THR A 125 1.06 -22.98 -10.68
C THR A 125 0.96 -23.57 -12.08
N GLU A 126 0.48 -24.80 -12.25
CA GLU A 126 0.30 -25.39 -13.57
C GLU A 126 -0.81 -24.69 -14.37
N ALA A 127 -1.92 -24.32 -13.72
CA ALA A 127 -3.00 -23.58 -14.35
C ALA A 127 -2.55 -22.20 -14.90
N THR A 128 -1.55 -21.56 -14.29
CA THR A 128 -0.99 -20.30 -14.80
C THR A 128 -0.18 -20.44 -16.11
N GLN A 129 0.28 -21.65 -16.46
CA GLN A 129 1.20 -21.85 -17.59
C GLN A 129 0.61 -21.48 -18.95
N VAL A 130 -0.72 -21.57 -19.11
CA VAL A 130 -1.40 -21.15 -20.35
C VAL A 130 -1.20 -19.66 -20.57
N LEU A 131 -1.47 -18.85 -19.55
CA LEU A 131 -1.31 -17.40 -19.60
C LEU A 131 0.15 -17.00 -19.72
N THR A 132 1.06 -17.65 -18.98
CA THR A 132 2.51 -17.43 -19.10
C THR A 132 3.00 -17.61 -20.53
N ARG A 133 2.63 -18.72 -21.19
CA ARG A 133 3.03 -18.99 -22.57
C ARG A 133 2.50 -17.94 -23.54
N TYR A 134 1.25 -17.54 -23.36
CA TYR A 134 0.66 -16.48 -24.18
C TYR A 134 1.39 -15.14 -23.99
N LEU A 135 1.64 -14.72 -22.75
CA LEU A 135 2.37 -13.49 -22.45
C LEU A 135 3.79 -13.51 -23.04
N ALA A 136 4.51 -14.62 -22.88
CA ALA A 136 5.83 -14.79 -23.47
C ALA A 136 5.82 -14.63 -25.00
N GLN A 137 4.83 -15.24 -25.67
CA GLN A 137 4.66 -15.10 -27.11
C GLN A 137 4.36 -13.65 -27.52
N VAL A 138 3.47 -12.95 -26.81
CA VAL A 138 3.17 -11.54 -27.11
C VAL A 138 4.41 -10.69 -26.95
N ILE A 139 5.15 -10.84 -25.84
CA ILE A 139 6.39 -10.09 -25.55
C ILE A 139 7.43 -10.30 -26.66
N GLU A 140 7.63 -11.55 -27.10
CA GLU A 140 8.57 -11.90 -28.17
C GLU A 140 8.15 -11.28 -29.52
N GLN A 141 6.88 -11.40 -29.90
CA GLN A 141 6.37 -10.91 -31.20
C GLN A 141 6.39 -9.39 -31.33
N THR A 142 6.31 -8.68 -30.21
CA THR A 142 6.24 -7.22 -30.15
C THR A 142 7.59 -6.57 -29.82
N ALA A 143 8.64 -7.38 -29.60
CA ALA A 143 9.97 -6.94 -29.17
C ALA A 143 9.93 -6.01 -27.95
N LEU A 144 9.01 -6.27 -27.01
CA LEU A 144 8.83 -5.48 -25.81
C LEU A 144 9.83 -5.91 -24.73
N SER A 145 10.27 -4.96 -23.90
CA SER A 145 11.06 -5.22 -22.70
C SER A 145 10.14 -5.10 -21.48
N PRO A 146 9.49 -6.19 -21.04
CA PRO A 146 8.52 -6.13 -19.95
C PRO A 146 9.23 -5.80 -18.63
N MET A 147 8.54 -5.06 -17.75
CA MET A 147 9.09 -4.73 -16.42
C MET A 147 9.24 -5.96 -15.51
N LEU A 148 8.51 -7.04 -15.81
CA LEU A 148 8.49 -8.29 -15.05
C LEU A 148 8.50 -9.50 -15.99
N PRO A 149 9.06 -10.65 -15.56
CA PRO A 149 9.00 -11.88 -16.34
C PRO A 149 7.55 -12.38 -16.52
N PRO A 150 7.23 -13.05 -17.65
CA PRO A 150 5.88 -13.51 -17.99
C PRO A 150 5.19 -14.33 -16.89
N GLU A 151 5.94 -15.15 -16.17
CA GLU A 151 5.44 -15.98 -15.08
C GLU A 151 4.89 -15.14 -13.93
N LYS A 152 5.60 -14.05 -13.58
CA LYS A 152 5.16 -13.13 -12.53
C LYS A 152 3.93 -12.35 -12.97
N LEU A 153 3.89 -11.90 -14.22
CA LEU A 153 2.72 -11.21 -14.78
C LEU A 153 1.48 -12.13 -14.76
N ALA A 154 1.61 -13.37 -15.23
CA ALA A 154 0.51 -14.33 -15.20
C ALA A 154 0.02 -14.60 -13.76
N SER A 155 0.96 -14.76 -12.82
CA SER A 155 0.65 -14.99 -11.41
C SER A 155 -0.08 -13.81 -10.77
N LEU A 156 0.36 -12.57 -11.06
CA LEU A 156 -0.26 -11.35 -10.56
C LEU A 156 -1.68 -11.17 -11.14
N LEU A 157 -1.86 -11.42 -12.44
CA LEU A 157 -3.17 -11.28 -13.08
C LEU A 157 -4.19 -12.25 -12.45
N ASN A 158 -3.81 -13.53 -12.32
CA ASN A 158 -4.69 -14.52 -11.70
C ASN A 158 -4.90 -14.26 -10.20
N GLY A 159 -3.87 -13.78 -9.49
CA GLY A 159 -3.97 -13.39 -8.09
C GLY A 159 -4.93 -12.24 -7.86
N LEU A 160 -4.91 -11.20 -8.70
CA LEU A 160 -5.83 -10.07 -8.63
C LEU A 160 -7.28 -10.50 -8.94
N LEU A 161 -7.48 -11.35 -9.94
CA LEU A 161 -8.81 -11.89 -10.26
C LEU A 161 -9.36 -12.78 -9.13
N LEU A 162 -8.52 -13.61 -8.52
CA LEU A 162 -8.90 -14.42 -7.37
C LEU A 162 -9.20 -13.53 -6.15
N GLY A 163 -8.41 -12.48 -5.94
CA GLY A 163 -8.63 -11.50 -4.86
C GLY A 163 -9.96 -10.76 -5.02
N TYR A 164 -10.27 -10.31 -6.24
CA TYR A 164 -11.58 -9.74 -6.58
C TYR A 164 -12.71 -10.71 -6.21
N ALA A 165 -12.65 -11.94 -6.72
CA ALA A 165 -13.68 -12.94 -6.47
C ALA A 165 -13.82 -13.26 -4.97
N ALA A 166 -12.71 -13.38 -4.24
CA ALA A 166 -12.73 -13.64 -2.82
C ALA A 166 -13.43 -12.52 -2.04
N ILE A 167 -13.18 -11.26 -2.39
CA ILE A 167 -13.81 -10.09 -1.77
C ILE A 167 -15.30 -10.07 -2.09
N GLU A 168 -15.69 -10.19 -3.35
CA GLU A 168 -17.09 -10.20 -3.80
C GLU A 168 -17.89 -11.36 -3.21
N PHE A 169 -17.27 -12.53 -3.05
CA PHE A 169 -17.96 -13.67 -2.44
C PHE A 169 -18.11 -13.49 -0.93
N THR A 170 -17.22 -12.79 -0.25
CA THR A 170 -17.24 -12.72 1.23
C THR A 170 -17.86 -11.45 1.78
N SER A 171 -18.08 -10.43 0.95
CA SER A 171 -18.51 -9.11 1.37
C SER A 171 -19.82 -8.71 0.71
N GLU A 172 -20.80 -8.28 1.49
CA GLU A 172 -22.04 -7.71 0.95
C GLU A 172 -21.86 -6.23 0.53
N PHE A 173 -20.76 -5.59 0.97
CA PHE A 173 -20.45 -4.20 0.65
C PHE A 173 -18.94 -3.90 0.78
N HIS A 174 -18.40 -3.16 -0.19
CA HIS A 174 -17.10 -2.51 -0.14
C HIS A 174 -17.04 -1.32 -1.12
N GLN A 175 -15.96 -0.54 -1.11
CA GLN A 175 -15.74 0.62 -2.00
C GLN A 175 -14.41 0.52 -2.78
N LEU A 176 -13.89 -0.70 -3.01
CA LEU A 176 -12.58 -0.91 -3.63
C LEU A 176 -12.59 -0.71 -5.17
N TRP A 177 -13.73 -0.96 -5.80
CA TRP A 177 -14.03 -0.73 -7.21
C TRP A 177 -15.52 -0.41 -7.33
N GLN A 178 -15.92 0.31 -8.38
CA GLN A 178 -17.33 0.68 -8.58
C GLN A 178 -18.17 -0.53 -8.96
N ASP A 179 -17.67 -1.31 -9.92
CA ASP A 179 -18.27 -2.55 -10.39
C ASP A 179 -17.21 -3.44 -11.05
N ARG A 180 -17.67 -4.58 -11.57
CA ARG A 180 -16.84 -5.56 -12.28
C ARG A 180 -16.14 -4.97 -13.50
N GLU A 181 -16.81 -4.10 -14.24
CA GLU A 181 -16.28 -3.55 -15.49
C GLU A 181 -15.16 -2.55 -15.18
N ASP A 182 -15.37 -1.67 -14.21
CA ASP A 182 -14.36 -0.75 -13.66
C ASP A 182 -13.09 -1.51 -13.23
N PHE A 183 -13.25 -2.58 -12.44
CA PHE A 183 -12.12 -3.43 -12.04
C PHE A 183 -11.37 -4.04 -13.23
N LEU A 184 -12.09 -4.63 -14.19
CA LEU A 184 -11.48 -5.28 -15.34
C LEU A 184 -10.79 -4.30 -16.28
N GLN A 185 -11.37 -3.10 -16.48
CA GLN A 185 -10.74 -2.04 -17.28
C GLN A 185 -9.42 -1.59 -16.64
N GLY A 186 -9.43 -1.32 -15.33
CA GLY A 186 -8.21 -0.96 -14.59
C GLY A 186 -7.15 -2.06 -14.63
N LEU A 187 -7.56 -3.32 -14.48
CA LEU A 187 -6.67 -4.48 -14.59
C LEU A 187 -6.03 -4.58 -15.98
N VAL A 188 -6.82 -4.48 -17.05
CA VAL A 188 -6.30 -4.55 -18.42
C VAL A 188 -5.36 -3.38 -18.69
N GLN A 189 -5.71 -2.16 -18.28
CA GLN A 189 -4.86 -0.98 -18.45
C GLN A 189 -3.50 -1.14 -17.75
N LEU A 190 -3.50 -1.67 -16.51
CA LEU A 190 -2.28 -1.96 -15.76
C LEU A 190 -1.37 -2.93 -16.55
N PHE A 191 -1.93 -4.05 -17.03
CA PHE A 191 -1.15 -5.06 -17.74
C PHE A 191 -0.72 -4.63 -19.14
N LEU A 192 -1.51 -3.80 -19.82
CA LEU A 192 -1.10 -3.16 -21.07
C LEU A 192 0.10 -2.25 -20.83
N SER A 193 0.08 -1.42 -19.78
CA SER A 193 1.22 -0.55 -19.49
C SER A 193 2.50 -1.32 -19.13
N ALA A 194 2.37 -2.45 -18.42
CA ALA A 194 3.49 -3.29 -18.01
C ALA A 194 4.12 -4.09 -19.16
N VAL A 195 3.33 -4.41 -20.20
CA VAL A 195 3.77 -5.21 -21.36
C VAL A 195 4.13 -4.30 -22.53
N VAL A 196 3.27 -3.36 -22.93
CA VAL A 196 3.31 -2.56 -24.18
C VAL A 196 4.31 -1.39 -24.17
N ALA A 197 5.04 -1.15 -23.08
CA ALA A 197 6.07 -0.10 -23.05
C ALA A 197 7.11 -0.29 -24.18
N PRO A 198 7.16 0.58 -25.21
CA PRO A 198 8.12 0.45 -26.29
C PRO A 198 9.53 0.67 -25.75
N ALA A 199 10.48 -0.18 -26.16
CA ALA A 199 11.92 0.06 -25.94
C ALA A 199 12.42 1.37 -26.58
N SER A 200 11.61 2.04 -27.41
CA SER A 200 11.98 3.21 -28.21
C SER A 200 11.16 4.48 -27.93
N SER A 201 10.29 4.49 -26.91
CA SER A 201 9.72 5.75 -26.39
C SER A 201 10.50 6.29 -25.19
N ILE A 202 11.71 5.78 -24.96
CA ILE A 202 12.76 6.51 -24.23
C ILE A 202 13.49 7.41 -25.23
N ALA A 203 12.77 8.32 -25.90
CA ALA A 203 13.35 9.65 -26.02
C ALA A 203 13.48 10.17 -24.58
N PRO A 204 14.48 11.00 -24.23
CA PRO A 204 14.64 11.48 -22.87
C PRO A 204 13.49 12.45 -22.55
N ALA A 205 12.31 11.90 -22.30
CA ALA A 205 11.34 12.47 -21.40
C ALA A 205 12.08 12.50 -20.07
N GLU A 206 12.39 13.74 -19.67
CA GLU A 206 12.83 14.13 -18.34
C GLU A 206 12.46 13.04 -17.34
N THR A 207 13.48 12.35 -16.86
CA THR A 207 13.49 11.36 -15.78
C THR A 207 12.22 11.41 -14.93
N ALA A 208 11.17 10.70 -15.37
CA ALA A 208 10.08 10.30 -14.51
C ALA A 208 10.63 9.08 -13.77
N GLU A 209 11.34 9.39 -12.70
CA GLU A 209 11.89 8.46 -11.73
C GLU A 209 10.86 7.35 -11.48
N ILE A 210 11.33 6.10 -11.54
CA ILE A 210 10.88 5.04 -10.62
C ILE A 210 10.49 5.76 -9.33
N PRO A 211 9.32 5.58 -8.69
CA PRO A 211 9.13 6.19 -7.38
C PRO A 211 10.25 5.61 -6.54
N GLU A 212 11.31 6.41 -6.39
CA GLU A 212 12.44 6.06 -5.59
C GLU A 212 11.78 5.68 -4.29
N ILE A 213 12.21 4.57 -3.72
CA ILE A 213 12.00 4.41 -2.29
C ILE A 213 12.79 5.59 -1.72
N HIS A 214 12.16 6.77 -1.62
CA HIS A 214 12.71 7.97 -1.04
C HIS A 214 12.88 7.58 0.41
N GLU A 215 14.09 7.14 0.73
CA GLU A 215 14.45 6.73 2.05
C GLU A 215 14.20 7.96 2.95
N ILE A 216 13.34 7.80 3.95
CA ILE A 216 12.93 8.91 4.81
C ILE A 216 14.05 9.14 5.82
N HIS A 217 14.85 10.17 5.55
CA HIS A 217 15.95 10.59 6.42
C HIS A 217 15.48 11.68 7.37
N ASP A 218 14.63 11.34 8.35
CA ASP A 218 14.24 12.28 9.39
C ASP A 218 15.42 12.66 10.31
N LEU A 219 15.38 13.88 10.88
CA LEU A 219 16.48 14.41 11.69
C LEU A 219 16.43 13.90 13.14
N PRO A 220 17.57 13.56 13.75
CA PRO A 220 17.63 13.20 15.16
C PRO A 220 17.33 14.42 16.05
N ALA A 221 16.72 14.16 17.21
CA ALA A 221 16.24 15.21 18.11
C ALA A 221 17.29 16.26 18.53
N PRO A 222 18.56 15.90 18.83
CA PRO A 222 19.59 16.90 19.14
C PRO A 222 19.86 17.87 17.99
N LEU A 223 19.81 17.37 16.75
CA LEU A 223 20.06 18.19 15.57
C LEU A 223 18.89 19.15 15.28
N VAL A 224 17.65 18.68 15.44
CA VAL A 224 16.46 19.54 15.37
C VAL A 224 16.52 20.66 16.39
N GLN A 225 16.94 20.35 17.62
CA GLN A 225 17.08 21.34 18.69
C GLN A 225 18.19 22.37 18.39
N GLU A 226 19.33 21.94 17.86
CA GLU A 226 20.42 22.84 17.45
C GLU A 226 19.96 23.78 16.31
N ILE A 227 19.27 23.27 15.29
CA ILE A 227 18.72 24.08 14.20
C ILE A 227 17.75 25.15 14.73
N LEU A 228 16.80 24.75 15.59
CA LEU A 228 15.85 25.67 16.21
C LEU A 228 16.54 26.70 17.10
N GLN A 229 17.63 26.33 17.78
CA GLN A 229 18.42 27.26 18.59
C GLN A 229 19.18 28.27 17.73
N ARG A 230 19.79 27.85 16.62
CA ARG A 230 20.50 28.73 15.69
C ARG A 230 19.55 29.71 15.01
N ALA A 231 18.41 29.24 14.52
CA ALA A 231 17.35 30.09 13.97
C ALA A 231 16.86 31.12 14.99
N ARG A 232 16.69 30.72 16.26
CA ARG A 232 16.30 31.64 17.34
C ARG A 232 17.34 32.73 17.60
N LYS A 233 18.63 32.42 17.47
CA LYS A 233 19.72 33.40 17.63
C LYS A 233 19.83 34.35 16.43
N ALA A 234 19.47 33.90 15.23
CA ALA A 234 19.50 34.72 14.01
C ALA A 234 18.49 35.87 14.07
N SER A 235 17.21 35.58 14.24
CA SER A 235 16.18 36.61 14.45
C SER A 235 14.88 36.05 15.03
N PRO A 236 13.97 36.91 15.54
CA PRO A 236 12.63 36.47 15.92
C PRO A 236 11.82 35.86 14.75
N GLN A 237 12.05 36.32 13.52
CA GLN A 237 11.40 35.78 12.34
C GLN A 237 11.95 34.40 11.96
N ASP A 238 13.27 34.23 12.01
CA ASP A 238 13.92 32.94 11.79
C ASP A 238 13.45 31.91 12.82
N SER A 239 13.33 32.33 14.09
CA SER A 239 12.73 31.50 15.13
C SER A 239 11.30 31.04 14.79
N ALA A 240 10.49 31.90 14.17
CA ALA A 240 9.12 31.59 13.78
C ALA A 240 9.07 30.68 12.54
N LEU A 241 9.92 30.91 11.54
CA LEU A 241 10.05 30.08 10.34
C LEU A 241 10.50 28.67 10.69
N ALA A 242 11.61 28.53 11.42
CA ALA A 242 12.13 27.24 11.84
C ALA A 242 11.11 26.47 12.71
N TYR A 243 10.41 27.18 13.60
CA TYR A 243 9.32 26.59 14.38
C TYR A 243 8.23 26.00 13.48
N LEU A 244 7.75 26.73 12.46
CA LEU A 244 6.68 26.23 11.59
C LEU A 244 7.13 25.05 10.72
N LEU A 245 8.36 25.07 10.20
CA LEU A 245 8.91 23.96 9.42
C LEU A 245 8.81 22.63 10.17
N PHE A 246 9.12 22.63 11.46
CA PHE A 246 9.04 21.43 12.31
C PHE A 246 7.69 21.23 13.02
N ALA A 247 6.85 22.26 13.15
CA ALA A 247 5.57 22.18 13.85
C ALA A 247 4.39 21.75 12.95
N THR A 248 4.53 21.88 11.63
CA THR A 248 3.38 21.78 10.70
C THR A 248 3.62 20.85 9.51
N GLY A 249 4.87 20.51 9.19
CA GLY A 249 5.18 19.69 8.01
C GLY A 249 4.91 20.38 6.67
N LEU A 250 4.69 21.69 6.67
CA LEU A 250 4.46 22.47 5.45
C LEU A 250 5.72 22.59 4.60
N SER A 251 5.54 22.57 3.29
CA SER A 251 6.60 22.86 2.34
C SER A 251 7.01 24.34 2.37
N PRO A 252 8.22 24.69 1.88
CA PRO A 252 8.66 26.09 1.79
C PRO A 252 7.72 26.95 0.94
N ASN A 253 7.16 26.39 -0.14
CA ASN A 253 6.18 27.06 -1.00
C ASN A 253 4.86 27.37 -0.27
N GLU A 254 4.39 26.42 0.54
CA GLU A 254 3.20 26.64 1.37
C GLU A 254 3.46 27.71 2.43
N LEU A 255 4.60 27.66 3.13
CA LEU A 255 4.96 28.68 4.11
C LEU A 255 5.10 30.08 3.50
N ALA A 256 5.69 30.18 2.31
CA ALA A 256 5.85 31.44 1.58
C ALA A 256 4.50 32.05 1.13
N SER A 257 3.52 31.21 0.82
CA SER A 257 2.19 31.65 0.34
C SER A 257 1.19 31.95 1.46
N LEU A 258 1.50 31.60 2.71
CA LEU A 258 0.60 31.84 3.84
C LEU A 258 0.34 33.33 4.08
N GLN A 259 -0.90 33.64 4.43
CA GLN A 259 -1.36 34.95 4.87
C GLN A 259 -1.69 34.97 6.36
N ARG A 260 -1.63 36.15 6.99
CA ARG A 260 -2.00 36.33 8.41
C ARG A 260 -3.46 35.93 8.69
N SER A 261 -4.37 36.18 7.74
CA SER A 261 -5.79 35.81 7.83
C SER A 261 -6.02 34.30 7.87
N GLN A 262 -5.06 33.51 7.40
CA GLN A 262 -5.13 32.05 7.36
C GLN A 262 -4.64 31.40 8.67
N GLN A 263 -4.20 32.20 9.65
CA GLN A 263 -3.84 31.73 10.97
C GLN A 263 -5.05 31.81 11.92
N ILE A 264 -5.46 30.66 12.44
CA ILE A 264 -6.56 30.55 13.40
C ILE A 264 -5.96 30.12 14.74
N SER A 265 -5.98 31.00 15.74
CA SER A 265 -5.41 30.70 17.05
C SER A 265 -6.40 31.00 18.19
N SER A 266 -6.49 30.07 19.14
CA SER A 266 -7.28 30.18 20.36
C SER A 266 -6.51 29.59 21.54
N SER A 267 -7.10 29.60 22.74
CA SER A 267 -6.51 28.91 23.91
C SER A 267 -6.44 27.39 23.73
N GLN A 268 -7.25 26.81 22.84
CA GLN A 268 -7.40 25.37 22.64
C GLN A 268 -6.71 24.83 21.38
N GLN A 269 -6.46 25.68 20.38
CA GLN A 269 -5.87 25.22 19.11
C GLN A 269 -5.11 26.34 18.40
N HIS A 270 -4.22 25.93 17.50
CA HIS A 270 -3.55 26.80 16.55
C HIS A 270 -3.50 26.08 15.21
N LEU A 271 -4.20 26.60 14.22
CA LEU A 271 -4.35 26.02 12.89
C LEU A 271 -3.84 27.00 11.83
N LEU A 272 -3.31 26.46 10.74
CA LEU A 272 -3.00 27.18 9.51
C LEU A 272 -3.87 26.65 8.38
N GLN A 273 -4.55 27.54 7.68
CA GLN A 273 -5.32 27.23 6.48
C GLN A 273 -4.41 27.30 5.27
N VAL A 274 -4.11 26.14 4.68
CA VAL A 274 -3.32 26.02 3.45
C VAL A 274 -4.28 25.94 2.27
N VAL A 275 -4.03 26.74 1.23
CA VAL A 275 -4.82 26.77 0.00
C VAL A 275 -3.91 26.33 -1.14
N SER A 276 -4.26 25.23 -1.80
CA SER A 276 -3.61 24.71 -3.00
C SER A 276 -4.57 24.73 -4.18
N SER A 277 -4.04 24.51 -5.38
CA SER A 277 -4.86 24.35 -6.61
C SER A 277 -5.87 23.20 -6.51
N SER A 278 -5.61 22.21 -5.66
CA SER A 278 -6.44 21.04 -5.41
C SER A 278 -7.48 21.19 -4.28
N GLY A 279 -7.49 22.31 -3.56
CA GLY A 279 -8.44 22.57 -2.47
C GLY A 279 -7.83 23.30 -1.28
N SER A 280 -8.56 23.37 -0.17
CA SER A 280 -8.09 23.99 1.07
C SER A 280 -8.07 22.98 2.21
N ARG A 281 -6.98 22.94 2.99
CA ARG A 281 -6.83 22.07 4.15
C ARG A 281 -6.35 22.84 5.37
N GLN A 282 -6.63 22.32 6.56
CA GLN A 282 -6.16 22.89 7.82
C GLN A 282 -5.08 22.01 8.44
N VAL A 283 -4.02 22.64 8.91
CA VAL A 283 -2.89 21.98 9.55
C VAL A 283 -2.68 22.52 10.95
N ALA A 284 -2.59 21.64 11.94
CA ALA A 284 -2.33 22.04 13.32
C ALA A 284 -0.87 22.46 13.52
N VAL A 285 -0.65 23.52 14.29
CA VAL A 285 0.68 23.97 14.71
C VAL A 285 1.03 23.29 16.03
N ASN A 286 1.91 22.29 15.95
CA ASN A 286 2.26 21.48 17.11
C ASN A 286 3.08 22.26 18.15
N GLN A 287 2.79 22.00 19.43
CA GLN A 287 3.55 22.58 20.56
C GLN A 287 4.79 21.77 20.91
N TRP A 288 4.84 20.50 20.50
CA TRP A 288 5.92 19.57 20.83
C TRP A 288 6.64 19.14 19.57
N ILE A 289 7.94 19.39 19.54
CA ILE A 289 8.85 19.09 18.43
C ILE A 289 10.05 18.35 19.01
N ALA A 290 10.37 17.16 18.51
CA ALA A 290 11.55 16.40 18.91
C ALA A 290 11.70 16.29 20.45
N GLY A 291 10.58 16.00 21.13
CA GLY A 291 10.52 15.82 22.59
C GLY A 291 10.51 17.10 23.44
N SER A 292 10.64 18.29 22.82
CA SER A 292 10.66 19.59 23.53
C SER A 292 9.40 20.40 23.27
N ARG A 293 8.91 21.12 24.28
CA ARG A 293 7.74 21.99 24.19
C ARG A 293 8.12 23.43 23.83
N TYR A 294 7.54 23.98 22.77
CA TYR A 294 7.79 25.33 22.23
C TYR A 294 6.65 26.31 22.50
N GLY A 295 6.18 26.35 23.75
CA GLY A 295 5.17 27.29 24.22
C GLY A 295 3.72 26.77 24.17
N SER A 296 2.77 27.72 24.15
CA SER A 296 1.32 27.45 24.05
C SER A 296 0.75 27.96 22.72
N TYR A 297 -0.51 27.65 22.41
CA TYR A 297 -1.16 28.07 21.16
C TYR A 297 -1.18 29.60 20.97
N LEU A 298 -1.23 30.36 22.07
CA LEU A 298 -1.22 31.83 22.06
C LEU A 298 0.15 32.46 22.39
N ASN A 299 1.14 31.63 22.72
CA ASN A 299 2.47 32.06 23.13
C ASN A 299 3.54 31.06 22.67
N ASN A 300 3.90 31.16 21.39
CA ASN A 300 4.88 30.36 20.68
C ASN A 300 5.75 31.29 19.79
N PRO A 301 6.83 30.80 19.16
CA PRO A 301 7.69 31.64 18.32
C PRO A 301 6.94 32.44 17.25
N LEU A 302 5.98 31.82 16.53
CA LEU A 302 5.18 32.50 15.51
C LEU A 302 4.35 33.66 16.11
N THR A 303 3.55 33.38 17.13
CA THR A 303 2.68 34.40 17.75
C THR A 303 3.47 35.53 18.40
N LYS A 304 4.64 35.24 18.97
CA LYS A 304 5.54 36.28 19.51
C LYS A 304 6.07 37.18 18.40
N TRP A 305 6.53 36.60 17.31
CA TRP A 305 7.04 37.38 16.18
C TRP A 305 5.94 38.21 15.51
N LEU A 306 4.76 37.64 15.28
CA LEU A 306 3.63 38.39 14.71
C LEU A 306 3.19 39.57 15.59
N LYS A 307 3.21 39.42 16.91
CA LYS A 307 2.95 40.53 17.85
C LYS A 307 4.01 41.63 17.80
N SER A 308 5.25 41.30 17.41
CA SER A 308 6.33 42.27 17.26
C SER A 308 6.26 43.07 15.94
N ARG A 309 5.52 42.57 14.94
CA ARG A 309 5.36 43.23 13.64
C ARG A 309 4.50 44.49 13.78
N LYS A 310 4.98 45.58 13.19
CA LYS A 310 4.28 46.88 13.14
C LYS A 310 3.61 47.16 11.79
N ASP A 311 3.88 46.35 10.79
CA ASP A 311 3.35 46.51 9.44
C ASP A 311 1.96 45.87 9.27
N ARG A 312 1.25 46.29 8.22
CA ARG A 312 -0.08 45.77 7.83
C ARG A 312 -0.04 44.80 6.64
N HIS A 313 1.14 44.29 6.28
CA HIS A 313 1.27 43.42 5.11
C HIS A 313 0.52 42.09 5.33
N PRO A 314 -0.26 41.60 4.34
CA PRO A 314 -1.09 40.41 4.50
C PRO A 314 -0.28 39.11 4.60
N ALA A 315 0.89 39.03 3.96
CA ALA A 315 1.75 37.85 4.01
C ALA A 315 2.18 37.51 5.44
N LEU A 316 2.15 36.22 5.77
CA LEU A 316 2.54 35.71 7.08
C LEU A 316 4.03 36.00 7.34
N PHE A 317 4.90 35.80 6.33
CA PHE A 317 6.32 36.15 6.37
C PHE A 317 6.67 37.24 5.36
N ILE A 318 7.52 38.19 5.76
CA ILE A 318 8.03 39.26 4.88
C ILE A 318 9.56 39.34 4.89
N ASP A 319 10.16 39.74 3.80
CA ASP A 319 11.60 39.97 3.68
C ASP A 319 12.01 41.35 4.25
N GLU A 320 13.29 41.69 4.11
CA GLU A 320 13.86 42.96 4.59
C GLU A 320 13.29 44.19 3.84
N ASN A 321 12.77 43.98 2.63
CA ASN A 321 12.12 45.01 1.81
C ASN A 321 10.61 45.11 2.06
N GLY A 322 10.06 44.29 2.96
CA GLY A 322 8.63 44.24 3.29
C GLY A 322 7.77 43.46 2.28
N GLN A 323 8.38 42.72 1.36
CA GLN A 323 7.70 41.84 0.38
C GLN A 323 7.49 40.43 0.97
N PRO A 324 6.56 39.61 0.45
CA PRO A 324 6.44 38.21 0.86
C PRO A 324 7.77 37.46 0.75
N VAL A 325 8.11 36.68 1.79
CA VAL A 325 9.27 35.78 1.72
C VAL A 325 9.03 34.72 0.66
N THR A 326 10.04 34.42 -0.18
CA THR A 326 9.98 33.36 -1.18
C THR A 326 10.48 32.02 -0.63
N ALA A 327 10.16 30.92 -1.33
CA ALA A 327 10.65 29.60 -0.95
C ALA A 327 12.18 29.49 -1.01
N GLU A 328 12.82 30.16 -1.98
CA GLU A 328 14.28 30.23 -2.08
C GLU A 328 14.89 30.96 -0.89
N ALA A 329 14.26 32.04 -0.42
CA ALA A 329 14.71 32.75 0.78
C ALA A 329 14.58 31.90 2.05
N ILE A 330 13.55 31.05 2.15
CA ILE A 330 13.44 30.07 3.25
C ILE A 330 14.56 29.02 3.14
N ALA A 331 14.87 28.55 1.93
CA ALA A 331 15.96 27.60 1.69
C ALA A 331 17.33 28.18 2.03
N GLN A 332 17.57 29.46 1.72
CA GLN A 332 18.80 30.15 2.09
C GLN A 332 18.94 30.25 3.62
N ARG A 333 17.88 30.68 4.32
CA ARG A 333 17.88 30.74 5.79
C ARG A 333 18.14 29.37 6.40
N TRP A 334 17.57 28.31 5.83
CA TRP A 334 17.85 26.94 6.26
C TRP A 334 19.34 26.61 6.15
N GLN A 335 19.96 26.87 5.00
CA GLN A 335 21.40 26.67 4.79
C GLN A 335 22.22 27.40 5.86
N ASP A 336 21.87 28.63 6.19
CA ASP A 336 22.56 29.43 7.20
C ASP A 336 22.42 28.81 8.61
N TRP A 337 21.23 28.31 8.97
CA TRP A 337 21.02 27.65 10.26
C TRP A 337 21.76 26.31 10.34
N THR A 338 21.88 25.61 9.22
CA THR A 338 22.50 24.27 9.14
C THR A 338 23.98 24.30 8.75
N ALA A 339 24.58 25.48 8.59
CA ALA A 339 25.99 25.61 8.24
C ALA A 339 26.87 24.79 9.21
N ASP A 340 27.78 24.00 8.64
CA ASP A 340 28.70 23.11 9.36
C ASP A 340 28.04 22.01 10.22
N LEU A 341 26.72 21.81 10.10
CA LEU A 341 26.05 20.66 10.71
C LEU A 341 26.08 19.47 9.75
N LEU A 342 26.20 18.27 10.32
CA LEU A 342 26.12 17.01 9.58
C LEU A 342 25.07 16.09 10.21
N THR A 343 24.36 15.37 9.36
CA THR A 343 23.51 14.24 9.75
C THR A 343 24.37 13.05 10.19
N PRO A 344 23.79 12.03 10.85
CA PRO A 344 24.51 10.79 11.16
C PRO A 344 25.17 10.12 9.94
N ASP A 345 24.61 10.34 8.74
CA ASP A 345 25.12 9.83 7.47
C ASP A 345 26.21 10.74 6.85
N SER A 346 26.74 11.70 7.63
CA SER A 346 27.78 12.65 7.21
C SER A 346 27.38 13.56 6.03
N GLN A 347 26.09 13.86 5.89
CA GLN A 347 25.55 14.78 4.87
C GLN A 347 25.04 16.07 5.51
N PRO A 348 25.03 17.21 4.80
CA PRO A 348 24.36 18.42 5.28
C PRO A 348 22.85 18.19 5.46
N PRO A 349 22.22 18.73 6.53
CA PRO A 349 20.77 18.62 6.70
C PRO A 349 20.02 19.31 5.55
N ALA A 350 19.13 18.58 4.88
CA ALA A 350 18.27 19.08 3.83
C ALA A 350 16.95 19.62 4.39
N LEU A 351 16.45 20.71 3.79
CA LEU A 351 15.22 21.38 4.23
C LEU A 351 13.98 20.45 4.21
N ALA A 352 13.90 19.55 3.24
CA ALA A 352 12.82 18.55 3.16
C ALA A 352 12.75 17.65 4.42
N GLN A 353 13.88 17.43 5.11
CA GLN A 353 13.93 16.60 6.30
C GLN A 353 13.15 17.21 7.47
N ALA A 354 12.87 18.52 7.48
CA ALA A 354 12.01 19.12 8.50
C ALA A 354 10.58 18.59 8.43
N ALA A 355 10.00 18.58 7.23
CA ALA A 355 8.67 18.01 6.99
C ALA A 355 8.66 16.49 7.22
N GLN A 356 9.75 15.81 6.86
CA GLN A 356 9.89 14.38 7.13
C GLN A 356 9.91 14.05 8.62
N THR A 357 10.65 14.84 9.39
CA THR A 357 10.73 14.71 10.85
C THR A 357 9.36 14.90 11.48
N TRP A 358 8.61 15.92 11.07
CA TRP A 358 7.25 16.16 11.55
C TRP A 358 6.32 14.98 11.24
N ALA A 359 6.33 14.47 10.00
CA ALA A 359 5.46 13.38 9.57
C ALA A 359 5.73 12.08 10.35
N VAL A 360 7.01 11.71 10.52
CA VAL A 360 7.41 10.55 11.33
C VAL A 360 6.99 10.72 12.79
N GLU A 361 7.17 11.91 13.37
CA GLU A 361 6.78 12.19 14.76
C GLU A 361 5.26 12.10 14.97
N MET A 362 4.45 12.50 13.99
CA MET A 362 2.98 12.35 14.06
C MET A 362 2.56 10.88 14.05
N LEU A 363 3.15 10.07 13.18
CA LEU A 363 2.86 8.63 13.10
C LEU A 363 3.29 7.91 14.38
N MET A 364 4.45 8.25 14.94
CA MET A 364 4.90 7.71 16.24
C MET A 364 3.94 8.06 17.38
N ARG A 365 3.24 9.19 17.29
CA ARG A 365 2.22 9.63 18.28
C ARG A 365 0.83 9.04 18.03
N GLY A 366 0.70 8.08 17.12
CA GLY A 366 -0.55 7.36 16.86
C GLY A 366 -1.45 7.99 15.80
N MET A 367 -0.96 8.97 15.03
CA MET A 367 -1.67 9.43 13.84
C MET A 367 -1.72 8.30 12.79
N SER A 368 -2.88 8.06 12.19
CA SER A 368 -3.01 7.10 11.09
C SER A 368 -2.49 7.69 9.78
N LEU A 369 -2.16 6.84 8.81
CA LEU A 369 -1.71 7.28 7.49
C LEU A 369 -2.80 8.06 6.74
N GLU A 370 -4.05 7.66 6.90
CA GLU A 370 -5.23 8.32 6.32
C GLU A 370 -5.38 9.73 6.87
N ASN A 371 -5.25 9.90 8.18
CA ASN A 371 -5.31 11.23 8.81
C ASN A 371 -4.12 12.10 8.40
N LEU A 372 -2.92 11.52 8.28
CA LEU A 372 -1.74 12.24 7.79
C LEU A 372 -1.89 12.66 6.32
N SER A 373 -2.52 11.83 5.48
CA SER A 373 -2.85 12.15 4.09
C SER A 373 -3.74 13.38 4.00
N ILE A 374 -4.76 13.48 4.86
CA ILE A 374 -5.64 14.67 4.94
C ILE A 374 -4.86 15.93 5.32
N LEU A 375 -3.94 15.84 6.29
CA LEU A 375 -3.17 17.01 6.76
C LEU A 375 -2.09 17.45 5.77
N THR A 376 -1.47 16.51 5.07
CA THR A 376 -0.38 16.79 4.12
C THR A 376 -0.89 17.05 2.71
N GLY A 377 -2.09 16.59 2.36
CA GLY A 377 -2.61 16.58 0.99
C GLY A 377 -1.89 15.59 0.08
N GLN A 378 -1.11 14.65 0.64
CA GLN A 378 -0.35 13.64 -0.11
C GLN A 378 -1.12 12.32 -0.21
N ASP A 379 -0.92 11.60 -1.31
CA ASP A 379 -1.43 10.24 -1.49
C ASP A 379 -0.82 9.28 -0.44
N LEU A 380 -1.62 8.34 0.05
CA LEU A 380 -1.20 7.24 0.92
C LEU A 380 0.04 6.51 0.41
N ALA A 381 0.17 6.30 -0.90
CA ALA A 381 1.34 5.64 -1.49
C ALA A 381 2.64 6.41 -1.21
N LYS A 382 2.60 7.74 -1.26
CA LYS A 382 3.75 8.61 -0.95
C LYS A 382 4.07 8.65 0.54
N LEU A 383 3.10 8.32 1.40
CA LEU A 383 3.26 8.32 2.86
C LEU A 383 3.74 6.98 3.43
N GLN A 384 3.70 5.88 2.67
CA GLN A 384 4.15 4.56 3.13
C GLN A 384 5.61 4.53 3.65
N PRO A 385 6.59 5.19 3.00
CA PRO A 385 7.96 5.25 3.52
C PRO A 385 8.05 5.86 4.93
N TYR A 386 7.20 6.84 5.26
CA TYR A 386 7.16 7.48 6.57
C TYR A 386 6.62 6.54 7.65
N ALA A 387 5.59 5.74 7.32
CA ALA A 387 5.06 4.74 8.24
C ALA A 387 6.07 3.64 8.54
N ARG A 388 6.82 3.19 7.52
CA ARG A 388 7.93 2.26 7.73
C ARG A 388 8.95 2.86 8.69
N ARG A 389 9.40 4.09 8.44
CA ARG A 389 10.38 4.78 9.29
C ARG A 389 9.90 4.99 10.73
N ALA A 390 8.63 5.35 10.93
CA ALA A 390 8.04 5.49 12.27
C ALA A 390 8.03 4.16 13.04
N ARG A 391 7.70 3.05 12.37
CA ARG A 391 7.75 1.70 12.99
C ARG A 391 9.17 1.29 13.36
N GLU A 392 10.16 1.61 12.51
CA GLU A 392 11.58 1.36 12.81
C GLU A 392 12.00 2.07 14.10
N LYS A 393 11.65 3.36 14.27
CA LYS A 393 11.96 4.13 15.49
C LYS A 393 11.23 3.58 16.72
N LEU A 394 9.95 3.22 16.60
CA LEU A 394 9.19 2.60 17.69
C LEU A 394 9.78 1.25 18.10
N ALA A 395 10.25 0.43 17.15
CA ALA A 395 10.91 -0.84 17.44
C ALA A 395 12.23 -0.64 18.21
N ILE A 396 13.03 0.38 17.85
CA ILE A 396 14.25 0.75 18.58
C ILE A 396 13.91 1.22 20.00
N GLU A 397 12.91 2.09 20.17
CA GLU A 397 12.46 2.54 21.49
C GLU A 397 12.00 1.36 22.36
N GLN A 398 11.25 0.42 21.78
CA GLN A 398 10.83 -0.80 22.47
C GLN A 398 12.03 -1.66 22.89
N ALA A 399 13.03 -1.84 22.01
CA ALA A 399 14.25 -2.57 22.34
C ALA A 399 15.02 -1.90 23.49
N MET A 400 15.16 -0.57 23.46
CA MET A 400 15.79 0.20 24.55
C MET A 400 15.02 0.09 25.87
N GLN A 401 13.68 0.01 25.84
CA GLN A 401 12.87 -0.19 27.03
C GLN A 401 13.05 -1.58 27.64
N LEU A 402 13.23 -2.62 26.82
CA LEU A 402 13.49 -3.97 27.29
C LEU A 402 14.85 -4.09 28.01
N ASP A 403 15.87 -3.41 27.50
CA ASP A 403 17.20 -3.33 28.13
C ASP A 403 17.15 -2.64 29.51
N ARG A 404 16.17 -1.75 29.72
CA ARG A 404 15.98 -0.99 30.97
C ARG A 404 15.27 -1.76 32.10
N ARG A 405 15.08 -3.09 32.03
CA ARG A 405 14.36 -3.83 33.11
C ARG A 405 15.11 -3.88 34.45
N SER A 406 14.66 -2.95 35.31
CA SER A 406 14.54 -2.90 36.79
C SER A 406 15.80 -2.81 37.68
N PRO A 407 15.94 -1.75 38.50
CA PRO A 407 16.81 -1.79 39.68
C PRO A 407 16.36 -2.94 40.58
N LYS A 408 17.34 -3.69 41.10
CA LYS A 408 17.16 -4.74 42.11
C LYS A 408 16.08 -4.33 43.10
N ALA A 409 15.04 -5.15 43.22
CA ALA A 409 14.23 -5.19 44.42
C ALA A 409 15.19 -5.28 45.61
N SER A 410 15.20 -4.24 46.42
CA SER A 410 15.96 -4.16 47.63
C SER A 410 15.70 -5.40 48.47
N GLU A 411 16.79 -6.08 48.82
CA GLU A 411 16.92 -6.94 49.98
C GLU A 411 16.16 -6.33 51.17
N ARG A 412 15.00 -6.91 51.52
CA ARG A 412 14.42 -6.88 52.86
C ARG A 412 13.55 -8.13 53.03
N GLY A 413 13.96 -8.99 53.95
CA GLY A 413 13.24 -10.19 54.37
C GLY A 413 14.21 -11.28 54.76
#